data_AF-A0A413JXC8-F1
#
_entry.id   AF-A0A413JXC8-F1
#
_cell.length_a   1.000
_cell.length_b   1.000
_cell.length_c   1.000
_cell.angle_alpha   90.00
_cell.angle_beta   90.00
_cell.angle_gamma   90.00
#
_symmetry.space_group_name_H-M   'P 1'
#
loop_
_entity.id
_entity.type
_entity.pdbx_description
1 polymer ?
#
loop_
_entity_poly.entity_id
_entity_poly.type
_entity_poly.pdbx_seq_one_letter_code
_entity_poly.pdbx_strand_id
1 'polypeptide(L)'
;MEIKDRIKMIMEKENMASGAFAESIGIQQSTLSHILNGRNNPSLDVIMKVHQKYNYVNLEWLLYGHGNMSEETIQPTSDFQPSLFAENAIIPSNETMAPENRRETALESPETSHKEIVKQEIRYIEKPSRKITEIRIFFDDNTYETFRGEK
;
A
#
# COMPACT_ATOMS: atom_id res chain seq x y z
N MET A 1 -9.60 -1.06 -19.99
CA MET A 1 -10.27 -0.82 -18.70
C MET A 1 -9.26 -0.08 -17.83
N GLU A 2 -9.64 1.09 -17.33
CA GLU A 2 -8.74 1.91 -16.52
C GLU A 2 -8.80 1.49 -15.04
N ILE A 3 -7.81 1.89 -14.25
CA ILE A 3 -7.78 1.58 -12.81
C ILE A 3 -8.99 2.15 -12.05
N LYS A 4 -9.49 3.31 -12.47
CA LYS A 4 -10.71 3.91 -11.91
C LYS A 4 -11.94 3.02 -12.14
N ASP A 5 -12.01 2.32 -13.27
CA ASP A 5 -13.14 1.44 -13.60
C ASP A 5 -13.07 0.18 -12.72
N ARG A 6 -11.86 -0.35 -12.51
CA ARG A 6 -11.64 -1.48 -11.59
C ARG A 6 -11.97 -1.14 -10.15
N ILE A 7 -11.63 0.07 -9.69
CA ILE A 7 -12.04 0.55 -8.36
C ILE A 7 -13.58 0.62 -8.26
N LYS A 8 -14.28 1.09 -9.31
CA LYS A 8 -15.76 1.07 -9.33
C LYS A 8 -16.31 -0.35 -9.24
N MET A 9 -15.73 -1.31 -9.94
CA MET A 9 -16.17 -2.71 -9.86
C MET A 9 -16.03 -3.28 -8.44
N ILE A 10 -14.97 -2.92 -7.71
CA ILE A 10 -14.83 -3.29 -6.30
C ILE A 10 -15.94 -2.63 -5.47
N MET A 11 -16.20 -1.34 -5.68
CA MET A 11 -17.28 -0.63 -4.97
C MET A 11 -18.66 -1.25 -5.22
N GLU A 12 -18.96 -1.61 -6.46
CA GLU A 12 -20.21 -2.26 -6.86
C GLU A 12 -20.34 -3.65 -6.24
N LYS A 13 -19.27 -4.44 -6.22
CA LYS A 13 -19.23 -5.74 -5.56
C LYS A 13 -19.51 -5.66 -4.06
N GLU A 14 -18.99 -4.63 -3.40
CA GLU A 14 -19.21 -4.37 -1.98
C GLU A 14 -20.57 -3.69 -1.70
N ASN A 15 -21.30 -3.29 -2.75
CA ASN A 15 -22.56 -2.53 -2.67
C ASN A 15 -22.43 -1.24 -1.83
N MET A 16 -21.29 -0.54 -1.98
CA MET A 16 -20.97 0.66 -1.19
C MET A 16 -21.07 1.94 -2.02
N ALA A 17 -21.62 2.99 -1.41
CA ALA A 17 -21.51 4.35 -1.94
C ALA A 17 -20.06 4.86 -1.85
N SER A 18 -19.71 5.84 -2.69
CA SER A 18 -18.34 6.40 -2.75
C SER A 18 -17.82 6.93 -1.41
N GLY A 19 -18.66 7.57 -0.61
CA GLY A 19 -18.30 8.03 0.74
C GLY A 19 -17.89 6.88 1.65
N ALA A 20 -18.76 5.87 1.77
CA ALA A 20 -18.53 4.70 2.61
C ALA A 20 -17.29 3.90 2.15
N PHE A 21 -17.05 3.79 0.84
CA PHE A 21 -15.85 3.14 0.32
C PHE A 21 -14.58 3.92 0.64
N ALA A 22 -14.60 5.25 0.55
CA ALA A 22 -13.44 6.08 0.91
C ALA A 22 -13.09 5.93 2.40
N GLU A 23 -14.12 5.92 3.26
CA GLU A 23 -13.96 5.68 4.70
C GLU A 23 -13.43 4.27 5.00
N SER A 24 -13.91 3.25 4.28
CA SER A 24 -13.51 1.85 4.52
C SER A 24 -12.01 1.60 4.30
N ILE A 25 -11.42 2.30 3.32
CA ILE A 25 -9.98 2.24 2.99
C ILE A 25 -9.17 3.38 3.64
N GLY A 26 -9.81 4.25 4.43
CA GLY A 26 -9.13 5.32 5.18
C GLY A 26 -8.56 6.44 4.29
N ILE A 27 -9.32 6.88 3.28
CA ILE A 27 -8.99 8.05 2.45
C ILE A 27 -10.11 9.08 2.47
N GLN A 28 -9.79 10.32 2.11
CA GLN A 28 -10.80 11.37 1.99
C GLN A 28 -11.74 11.11 0.79
N GLN A 29 -13.05 11.30 0.97
CA GLN A 29 -14.04 11.14 -0.11
C GLN A 29 -13.73 11.99 -1.35
N SER A 30 -13.19 13.20 -1.18
CA SER A 30 -12.76 14.06 -2.29
C SER A 30 -11.67 13.42 -3.14
N THR A 31 -10.70 12.76 -2.50
CA THR A 31 -9.62 12.02 -3.18
C THR A 31 -10.20 10.91 -4.05
N LEU A 32 -11.10 10.09 -3.50
CA LEU A 32 -11.76 9.03 -4.26
C LEU A 32 -12.58 9.62 -5.42
N SER A 33 -13.34 10.69 -5.18
CA SER A 33 -14.15 11.35 -6.21
C SER A 33 -13.30 11.85 -7.38
N HIS A 34 -12.14 12.47 -7.11
CA HIS A 34 -11.23 12.91 -8.17
C HIS A 34 -10.66 11.75 -9.00
N ILE A 35 -10.40 10.60 -8.36
CA ILE A 35 -9.94 9.37 -9.05
C ILE A 35 -11.06 8.81 -9.93
N LEU A 36 -12.27 8.66 -9.38
CA LEU A 36 -13.42 8.08 -10.11
C LEU A 36 -13.86 8.93 -11.31
N ASN A 37 -13.67 10.24 -11.22
CA ASN A 37 -13.91 11.20 -12.30
C ASN A 37 -12.74 11.30 -13.30
N GLY A 38 -11.63 10.60 -13.06
CA GLY A 38 -10.47 10.58 -13.95
C GLY A 38 -9.67 11.88 -14.00
N ARG A 39 -9.84 12.78 -13.03
CA ARG A 39 -8.98 13.97 -12.89
C ARG A 39 -7.59 13.61 -12.38
N ASN A 40 -7.51 12.58 -11.53
CA ASN A 40 -6.28 12.10 -10.92
C ASN A 40 -6.13 10.58 -11.10
N ASN A 41 -4.89 10.11 -11.19
CA ASN A 41 -4.58 8.70 -11.00
C ASN A 41 -4.51 8.38 -9.49
N PRO A 42 -4.92 7.18 -9.06
CA PRO A 42 -4.73 6.76 -7.68
C PRO A 42 -3.24 6.69 -7.35
N SER A 43 -2.86 7.18 -6.17
CA SER A 43 -1.49 7.01 -5.67
C SER A 43 -1.24 5.55 -5.26
N LEU A 44 0.03 5.17 -5.14
CA LEU A 44 0.40 3.85 -4.65
C LEU A 44 -0.24 3.57 -3.27
N ASP A 45 -0.26 4.56 -2.37
CA ASP A 45 -0.90 4.44 -1.04
C ASP A 45 -2.38 4.05 -1.15
N VAL A 46 -3.13 4.69 -2.06
CA VAL A 46 -4.55 4.37 -2.28
C VAL A 46 -4.70 2.93 -2.78
N ILE A 47 -3.85 2.50 -3.72
CA ILE A 47 -3.91 1.15 -4.28
C ILE A 47 -3.60 0.11 -3.21
N MET A 48 -2.56 0.35 -2.40
CA MET A 48 -2.20 -0.55 -1.30
C MET A 48 -3.30 -0.63 -0.25
N LYS A 49 -3.94 0.50 0.11
CA LYS A 49 -5.07 0.51 1.04
C LYS A 49 -6.27 -0.28 0.52
N VAL A 50 -6.58 -0.18 -0.78
CA VAL A 50 -7.62 -0.99 -1.42
C VAL A 50 -7.29 -2.48 -1.30
N HIS A 51 -6.08 -2.90 -1.69
CA HIS A 51 -5.68 -4.31 -1.62
C HIS A 51 -5.61 -4.84 -0.18
N GLN A 52 -5.15 -4.03 0.78
CA GLN A 52 -5.13 -4.40 2.20
C GLN A 52 -6.54 -4.58 2.77
N LYS A 53 -7.49 -3.70 2.37
CA LYS A 53 -8.88 -3.78 2.84
C LYS A 53 -9.64 -4.93 2.17
N TYR A 54 -9.41 -5.14 0.89
CA TYR A 54 -10.07 -6.13 0.05
C TYR A 54 -9.03 -7.16 -0.42
N ASN A 55 -8.59 -8.00 0.51
CA ASN A 55 -7.51 -8.98 0.30
C ASN A 55 -7.78 -10.00 -0.81
N TYR A 56 -9.04 -10.22 -1.16
CA TYR A 56 -9.42 -11.07 -2.28
C TYR A 56 -9.09 -10.42 -3.63
N VAL A 57 -8.88 -9.10 -3.69
CA VAL A 57 -8.62 -8.38 -4.94
C VAL A 57 -7.20 -8.64 -5.38
N ASN A 58 -7.04 -9.25 -6.55
CA ASN A 58 -5.74 -9.47 -7.17
C ASN A 58 -5.08 -8.13 -7.53
N LEU A 59 -3.84 -7.96 -7.08
CA LEU A 59 -3.11 -6.70 -7.26
C LEU A 59 -2.69 -6.47 -8.72
N GLU A 60 -2.34 -7.53 -9.46
CA GLU A 60 -1.97 -7.46 -10.87
C GLU A 60 -3.17 -7.02 -11.73
N TRP A 61 -4.35 -7.57 -11.44
CA TRP A 61 -5.61 -7.15 -12.03
C TRP A 61 -5.91 -5.69 -11.69
N LEU A 62 -5.77 -5.27 -10.43
CA LEU A 62 -6.03 -3.89 -10.03
C LEU A 62 -5.08 -2.90 -10.72
N LEU A 63 -3.79 -3.23 -10.84
CA LEU A 63 -2.78 -2.34 -11.44
C LEU A 63 -2.83 -2.34 -12.96
N TYR A 64 -2.76 -3.50 -13.58
CA TYR A 64 -2.54 -3.67 -15.02
C TYR A 64 -3.80 -4.11 -15.77
N GLY A 65 -4.82 -4.60 -15.06
CA GLY A 65 -6.03 -5.13 -15.68
C GLY A 65 -5.86 -6.53 -16.26
N HIS A 66 -4.80 -7.26 -15.87
CA HIS A 66 -4.57 -8.63 -16.31
C HIS A 66 -5.13 -9.63 -15.30
N GLY A 67 -5.61 -10.79 -15.77
CA GLY A 67 -6.16 -11.84 -14.92
C GLY A 67 -7.58 -11.54 -14.43
N ASN A 68 -7.94 -12.13 -13.28
CA ASN A 68 -9.26 -12.01 -12.67
C ASN A 68 -9.24 -11.07 -11.45
N MET A 69 -10.38 -10.45 -11.15
CA MET A 69 -10.53 -9.55 -10.01
C MET A 69 -10.26 -10.23 -8.68
N SER A 70 -10.80 -11.43 -8.48
CA SER A 70 -10.54 -12.22 -7.28
C SER A 70 -9.34 -13.12 -7.50
N GLU A 71 -8.40 -13.12 -6.56
CA GLU A 71 -7.53 -14.26 -6.39
C GLU A 71 -8.43 -15.44 -6.04
N GLU A 72 -8.47 -16.44 -6.89
CA GLU A 72 -8.95 -17.75 -6.47
C GLU A 72 -7.97 -18.22 -5.41
N THR A 73 -8.24 -17.85 -4.16
CA THR A 73 -7.76 -18.63 -3.04
C THR A 73 -8.42 -19.99 -3.22
N ILE A 74 -7.73 -20.88 -3.94
CA ILE A 74 -7.62 -22.25 -3.49
C ILE A 74 -7.19 -22.10 -2.04
N GLN A 75 -8.17 -22.09 -1.13
CA GLN A 75 -7.85 -22.36 0.26
C GLN A 75 -7.00 -23.62 0.21
N PRO A 76 -5.82 -23.66 0.85
CA PRO A 76 -5.18 -24.94 1.02
C PRO A 76 -6.19 -25.79 1.81
N THR A 77 -6.87 -26.71 1.14
CA THR A 77 -7.50 -27.83 1.83
C THR A 77 -6.35 -28.45 2.61
N SER A 78 -6.38 -28.22 3.92
CA SER A 78 -5.30 -28.53 4.84
C SER A 78 -5.23 -30.04 5.08
N ASP A 79 -4.87 -30.81 4.05
CA ASP A 79 -4.56 -32.24 4.15
C ASP A 79 -3.11 -32.53 3.76
N PHE A 80 -2.24 -31.53 3.80
CA PHE A 80 -0.80 -31.74 3.81
C PHE A 80 -0.25 -31.52 5.21
N GLN A 81 -0.39 -32.55 6.05
CA GLN A 81 0.56 -32.76 7.14
C GLN A 81 1.91 -33.11 6.52
N PRO A 82 2.98 -32.31 6.69
CA PRO A 82 4.32 -32.81 6.43
C PRO A 82 4.61 -33.86 7.51
N SER A 83 4.38 -35.13 7.17
CA SER A 83 4.85 -36.25 7.97
C SER A 83 6.37 -36.16 8.07
N LEU A 84 6.86 -35.94 9.30
CA LEU A 84 8.29 -35.94 9.62
C LEU A 84 8.96 -37.33 9.38
N PHE A 85 8.17 -38.34 8.99
CA PHE A 85 8.57 -39.71 8.76
C PHE A 85 8.21 -40.22 7.35
N ALA A 86 8.02 -39.33 6.36
CA ALA A 86 7.84 -39.75 4.97
C ALA A 86 9.16 -40.29 4.40
N GLU A 87 9.41 -41.55 4.69
CA GLU A 87 10.56 -42.35 4.29
C GLU A 87 10.49 -42.68 2.80
N ASN A 88 11.09 -41.81 1.98
CA ASN A 88 11.61 -42.21 0.68
C ASN A 88 13.10 -42.48 0.83
N ALA A 89 13.41 -43.76 1.07
CA ALA A 89 14.74 -44.32 0.97
C ALA A 89 15.28 -44.10 -0.46
N ILE A 90 16.40 -43.38 -0.58
CA ILE A 90 17.62 -43.74 -1.36
C ILE A 90 18.71 -42.79 -0.86
N ILE A 91 19.51 -43.25 0.11
CA ILE A 91 20.86 -42.73 0.34
C ILE A 91 21.76 -43.95 0.45
N PRO A 92 22.67 -44.22 -0.50
CA PRO A 92 23.78 -45.12 -0.26
C PRO A 92 24.78 -44.43 0.67
N SER A 93 24.96 -45.03 1.83
CA SER A 93 25.93 -44.73 2.88
C SER A 93 27.37 -45.04 2.44
N ASN A 94 28.29 -44.09 2.69
CA ASN A 94 29.71 -44.24 3.04
C ASN A 94 30.27 -42.80 3.15
N GLU A 95 30.99 -42.32 4.17
CA GLU A 95 31.76 -42.92 5.25
C GLU A 95 31.91 -41.90 6.38
N THR A 96 32.03 -42.43 7.59
CA THR A 96 32.43 -41.76 8.82
C THR A 96 33.86 -41.22 8.74
N MET A 97 34.09 -39.94 9.03
CA MET A 97 35.35 -39.48 9.65
C MET A 97 35.07 -38.42 10.73
N ALA A 98 35.77 -38.60 11.85
CA ALA A 98 35.63 -37.94 13.14
C ALA A 98 36.01 -36.43 13.11
N PRO A 99 35.68 -35.67 14.18
CA PRO A 99 35.78 -34.22 14.18
C PRO A 99 37.18 -33.78 14.57
N GLU A 100 37.92 -33.14 13.66
CA GLU A 100 39.23 -32.58 14.00
C GLU A 100 39.51 -31.29 13.23
N ASN A 101 39.08 -30.17 13.81
CA ASN A 101 39.86 -28.95 14.02
C ASN A 101 38.95 -27.80 14.47
N ARG A 102 38.79 -27.66 15.79
CA ARG A 102 38.42 -26.37 16.39
C ARG A 102 39.63 -25.45 16.26
N ARG A 103 39.64 -24.59 15.24
CA ARG A 103 40.43 -23.36 15.27
C ARG A 103 39.47 -22.23 15.62
N GLU A 104 39.55 -21.75 16.86
CA GLU A 104 38.93 -20.49 17.24
C GLU A 104 39.68 -19.36 16.52
N THR A 105 39.04 -18.75 15.55
CA THR A 105 39.49 -17.48 14.98
C THR A 105 38.62 -16.38 15.61
N ALA A 106 39.26 -15.40 16.22
CA ALA A 106 38.61 -14.31 16.93
C ALA A 106 37.61 -13.56 16.04
N LEU A 107 36.49 -13.13 16.65
CA LEU A 107 35.51 -12.23 16.06
C LEU A 107 36.18 -10.89 15.71
N GLU A 108 36.42 -10.64 14.43
CA GLU A 108 36.59 -9.27 13.94
C GLU A 108 35.22 -8.59 13.95
N SER A 109 35.16 -7.45 14.64
CA SER A 109 33.97 -6.59 14.74
C SER A 109 33.47 -6.17 13.35
N PRO A 110 32.15 -5.96 13.18
CA PRO A 110 31.59 -5.58 11.89
C PRO A 110 32.10 -4.19 11.49
N GLU A 111 32.90 -4.14 10.42
CA GLU A 111 33.10 -2.90 9.67
C GLU A 111 31.76 -2.50 9.09
N THR A 112 31.08 -1.62 9.83
CA THR A 112 29.88 -0.95 9.39
C THR A 112 30.28 -0.06 8.23
N SER A 113 30.02 -0.51 7.01
CA SER A 113 30.15 0.33 5.82
C SER A 113 29.19 1.51 5.98
N HIS A 114 29.72 2.64 6.40
CA HIS A 114 29.00 3.90 6.44
C HIS A 114 28.66 4.28 4.99
N LYS A 115 27.45 3.93 4.54
CA LYS A 115 26.89 4.55 3.33
C LYS A 115 26.88 6.05 3.58
N GLU A 116 27.58 6.79 2.73
CA GLU A 116 27.57 8.24 2.71
C GLU A 116 26.12 8.73 2.79
N ILE A 117 25.82 9.44 3.87
CA ILE A 117 24.56 10.16 4.00
C ILE A 117 24.63 11.27 2.96
N VAL A 118 23.92 11.08 1.84
CA VAL A 118 23.65 12.14 0.88
C VAL A 118 22.90 13.23 1.66
N LYS A 119 23.64 14.29 1.99
CA LYS A 119 23.13 15.45 2.70
C LYS A 119 22.24 16.22 1.73
N GLN A 120 20.98 15.82 1.62
CA GLN A 120 20.00 16.57 0.86
C GLN A 120 19.75 17.88 1.62
N GLU A 121 20.34 18.97 1.13
CA GLU A 121 20.04 20.30 1.62
C GLU A 121 18.57 20.60 1.32
N ILE A 122 17.71 20.46 2.32
CA ILE A 122 16.34 20.92 2.25
C ILE A 122 16.41 22.45 2.18
N ARG A 123 16.37 23.00 0.97
CA ARG A 123 16.13 24.43 0.77
C ARG A 123 14.72 24.73 1.28
N TYR A 124 14.65 25.21 2.51
CA TYR A 124 13.43 25.76 3.07
C TYR A 124 13.11 27.07 2.35
N ILE A 125 12.23 27.00 1.36
CA ILE A 125 11.63 28.20 0.77
C ILE A 125 10.58 28.64 1.78
N GLU A 126 10.93 29.61 2.62
CA GLU A 126 9.95 30.29 3.49
C GLU A 126 8.83 30.85 2.61
N LYS A 127 7.67 30.18 2.64
CA LYS A 127 6.48 30.75 2.04
C LYS A 127 6.06 31.93 2.93
N PRO A 128 5.86 33.13 2.36
CA PRO A 128 5.43 34.29 3.14
C PRO A 128 4.13 33.97 3.88
N SER A 129 3.98 34.49 5.09
CA SER A 129 2.78 34.35 5.91
C SER A 129 1.55 34.75 5.11
N ARG A 130 0.60 33.84 4.92
CA ARG A 130 -0.64 34.11 4.18
C ARG A 130 -1.52 35.05 5.01
N LYS A 131 -2.00 36.12 4.39
CA LYS A 131 -3.03 36.99 4.96
C LYS A 131 -4.36 36.65 4.31
N ILE A 132 -5.41 36.55 5.11
CA ILE A 132 -6.77 36.40 4.61
C ILE A 132 -7.16 37.72 3.96
N THR A 133 -7.49 37.68 2.67
CA THR A 133 -7.92 38.87 1.91
C THR A 133 -9.44 39.04 1.89
N GLU A 134 -10.16 37.93 1.79
CA GLU A 134 -11.62 37.90 1.72
C GLU A 134 -12.15 36.56 2.27
N ILE A 135 -13.21 36.61 3.07
CA ILE A 135 -14.01 35.46 3.49
C ILE A 135 -15.42 35.67 2.94
N ARG A 136 -15.97 34.65 2.26
CA ARG A 136 -17.36 34.66 1.79
C ARG A 136 -18.15 33.53 2.46
N ILE A 137 -19.19 33.89 3.21
CA ILE A 137 -20.08 32.96 3.89
C ILE A 137 -21.36 32.85 3.06
N PHE A 138 -21.74 31.64 2.66
CA PHE A 138 -22.98 31.37 1.91
C PHE A 138 -24.03 30.78 2.84
N PHE A 139 -25.26 31.26 2.72
CA PHE A 139 -26.42 30.78 3.48
C PHE A 139 -27.27 29.83 2.62
N ASP A 140 -28.20 29.13 3.26
CA ASP A 140 -29.11 28.15 2.64
C ASP A 140 -30.19 28.80 1.76
N ASP A 141 -30.42 30.10 1.91
CA ASP A 141 -31.31 30.92 1.10
C ASP A 141 -30.65 31.51 -0.17
N ASN A 142 -29.48 30.98 -0.55
CA ASN A 142 -28.65 31.47 -1.65
C ASN A 142 -28.08 32.90 -1.46
N THR A 143 -28.14 33.47 -0.26
CA THR A 143 -27.45 34.74 0.05
C THR A 143 -26.00 34.53 0.49
N TYR A 144 -25.22 35.61 0.54
CA TYR A 144 -23.85 35.56 1.05
C TYR A 144 -23.43 36.84 1.77
N GLU A 145 -22.55 36.68 2.76
CA GLU A 145 -21.84 37.77 3.43
C GLU A 145 -20.36 37.74 3.06
N THR A 146 -19.76 38.92 2.86
CA THR A 146 -18.34 39.06 2.51
C THR A 146 -17.60 39.88 3.54
N PHE A 147 -16.57 39.30 4.15
CA PHE A 147 -15.68 39.94 5.10
C PHE A 147 -14.34 40.20 4.41
N ARG A 148 -13.95 41.47 4.33
CA ARG A 148 -12.62 41.89 3.90
C ARG A 148 -11.86 42.35 5.12
N GLY A 149 -10.60 41.93 5.25
CA GLY A 149 -9.73 42.50 6.28
C GLY A 149 -9.56 43.98 6.00
N GLU A 150 -10.05 44.84 6.90
CA GLU A 150 -9.76 46.27 6.83
C GLU A 150 -8.24 46.49 6.90
N LYS A 151 -7.78 47.51 6.18
CA LYS A 151 -6.39 47.73 5.82
C LYS A 151 -5.56 48.28 6.97
#